data_AF-A0A250KNG0-F1
#
_entry.id   AF-A0A250KNG0-F1
#
_cell.length_a   1.000
_cell.length_b   1.000
_cell.length_c   1.000
_cell.angle_alpha   90.00
_cell.angle_beta   90.00
_cell.angle_gamma   90.00
#
_symmetry.space_group_name_H-M   'P 1'
#
loop_
_entity.id
_entity.type
_entity.pdbx_description
1 polymer ?
#
loop_
_entity_poly.entity_id
_entity_poly.type
_entity_poly.pdbx_seq_one_letter_code
_entity_poly.pdbx_strand_id
1 'polypeptide(L)'
;MEDDIGNEEIYIHAEKDMNVVVENSATLRVGFDKQDPGDQTVDIYNNRTATLEQGNDKLQLKQGNWEVLLDMSNHTLSIKQGNQETKIDLGKSTLEAIQSIELKVGQNSIKIDQTGVTIKGMMINIEGTTMAELKAPMTTVKGDGMLTAKGGLVRVN
;
A
#
# COMPACT_ATOMS: atom_id res chain seq x y z
N MET A 1 -17.54 7.22 -38.00
CA MET A 1 -17.34 8.58 -37.49
C MET A 1 -18.69 9.25 -37.58
N GLU A 2 -19.19 9.68 -36.44
CA GLU A 2 -20.40 10.49 -36.28
C GLU A 2 -19.97 11.94 -36.08
N ASP A 3 -20.65 12.89 -36.73
CA ASP A 3 -20.32 14.32 -36.74
C ASP A 3 -21.55 15.20 -36.44
N ASP A 4 -22.65 14.58 -35.98
CA ASP A 4 -23.78 15.30 -35.42
C ASP A 4 -23.34 16.09 -34.17
N ILE A 5 -23.59 17.40 -34.18
CA ILE A 5 -23.20 18.32 -33.10
C ILE A 5 -23.67 17.81 -31.75
N GLY A 6 -22.74 17.56 -30.83
CA GLY A 6 -22.98 17.05 -29.48
C GLY A 6 -23.09 15.53 -29.36
N ASN A 7 -23.00 14.78 -30.46
CA ASN A 7 -22.98 13.31 -30.51
C ASN A 7 -21.78 12.78 -31.31
N GLU A 8 -20.71 13.58 -31.43
CA GLU A 8 -19.55 13.24 -32.24
C GLU A 8 -18.85 11.97 -31.69
N GLU A 9 -18.60 10.99 -32.56
CA GLU A 9 -18.06 9.69 -32.14
C GLU A 9 -17.11 9.09 -33.19
N ILE A 10 -16.04 8.45 -32.70
CA ILE A 10 -15.28 7.47 -33.48
C ILE A 10 -15.41 6.11 -32.80
N TYR A 11 -16.07 5.15 -33.47
CA TYR A 11 -16.18 3.76 -33.03
C TYR A 11 -15.23 2.85 -33.81
N ILE A 12 -14.41 2.08 -33.10
CA ILE A 12 -13.47 1.10 -33.67
C ILE A 12 -13.82 -0.27 -33.09
N HIS A 13 -14.13 -1.23 -33.95
CA HIS A 13 -14.45 -2.61 -33.56
C HIS A 13 -13.57 -3.59 -34.32
N ALA A 14 -12.92 -4.50 -33.58
CA ALA A 14 -12.17 -5.62 -34.14
C ALA A 14 -12.82 -6.93 -33.68
N GLU A 15 -13.20 -7.79 -34.63
CA GLU A 15 -13.87 -9.07 -34.33
C GLU A 15 -12.95 -10.07 -33.61
N LYS A 16 -11.63 -9.95 -33.81
CA LYS A 16 -10.65 -10.88 -33.26
C LYS A 16 -9.50 -10.15 -32.55
N ASP A 17 -8.55 -9.61 -33.32
CA ASP A 17 -7.33 -9.01 -32.79
C ASP A 17 -7.22 -7.55 -33.24
N MET A 18 -6.86 -6.65 -32.31
CA MET A 18 -6.44 -5.27 -32.61
C MET A 18 -5.01 -5.08 -32.13
N ASN A 19 -4.09 -4.78 -33.06
CA ASN A 19 -2.70 -4.47 -32.75
C ASN A 19 -2.44 -2.99 -33.01
N VAL A 20 -1.86 -2.29 -32.03
CA VAL A 20 -1.44 -0.90 -32.17
C VAL A 20 0.06 -0.84 -31.91
N VAL A 21 0.84 -0.47 -32.93
CA VAL A 21 2.30 -0.31 -32.84
C VAL A 21 2.64 1.15 -33.06
N VAL A 22 3.38 1.75 -32.13
CA VAL A 22 3.83 3.13 -32.19
C VAL A 22 5.34 3.16 -31.98
N GLU A 23 6.07 3.49 -33.03
CA GLU A 23 7.55 3.38 -33.08
C GLU A 23 8.30 4.45 -32.27
N ASN A 24 7.62 5.52 -31.86
CA ASN A 24 8.27 6.64 -31.17
C ASN A 24 7.49 7.13 -29.95
N SER A 25 6.31 7.74 -30.16
CA SER A 25 5.55 8.35 -29.06
C SER A 25 4.06 8.26 -29.30
N ALA A 26 3.34 7.83 -28.27
CA ALA A 26 1.88 7.88 -28.20
C ALA A 26 1.48 8.90 -27.13
N THR A 27 0.43 9.66 -27.39
CA THR A 27 -0.15 10.58 -26.42
C THR A 27 -1.67 10.45 -26.49
N LEU A 28 -2.29 10.20 -25.35
CA LEU A 28 -3.74 10.21 -25.19
C LEU A 28 -4.12 11.38 -24.29
N ARG A 29 -5.03 12.24 -24.77
CA ARG A 29 -5.61 13.34 -24.00
C ARG A 29 -7.13 13.20 -24.08
N VAL A 30 -7.78 13.10 -22.93
CA VAL A 30 -9.23 12.96 -22.80
C VAL A 30 -9.77 14.17 -22.03
N GLY A 31 -10.71 14.93 -22.61
CA GLY A 31 -11.33 16.11 -21.97
C GLY A 31 -10.47 17.39 -21.87
N PHE A 32 -9.28 17.44 -22.51
CA PHE A 32 -8.33 18.54 -22.27
C PHE A 32 -8.57 19.83 -23.06
N ASP A 33 -9.26 19.79 -24.21
CA ASP A 33 -9.27 20.94 -25.13
C ASP A 33 -10.35 21.97 -24.81
N LYS A 34 -11.49 21.52 -24.26
CA LYS A 34 -12.59 22.40 -23.81
C LYS A 34 -12.71 22.52 -22.28
N GLN A 35 -11.90 21.75 -21.52
CA GLN A 35 -12.03 21.55 -20.08
C GLN A 35 -13.41 21.01 -19.64
N ASP A 36 -14.16 20.42 -20.58
CA ASP A 36 -15.35 19.64 -20.26
C ASP A 36 -14.94 18.34 -19.55
N PRO A 37 -15.81 17.74 -18.72
CA PRO A 37 -15.56 16.42 -18.15
C PRO A 37 -15.24 15.42 -19.27
N GLY A 38 -14.08 14.76 -19.16
CA GLY A 38 -13.66 13.72 -20.08
C GLY A 38 -13.28 12.48 -19.29
N ASP A 39 -13.95 11.37 -19.59
CA ASP A 39 -13.78 10.11 -18.89
C ASP A 39 -13.07 9.09 -19.77
N GLN A 40 -12.22 8.27 -19.16
CA GLN A 40 -11.66 7.08 -19.80
C GLN A 40 -12.08 5.85 -18.99
N THR A 41 -12.83 4.97 -19.63
CA THR A 41 -13.18 3.64 -19.10
C THR A 41 -12.37 2.58 -19.84
N VAL A 42 -11.81 1.62 -19.10
CA VAL A 42 -11.05 0.49 -19.65
C VAL A 42 -11.53 -0.79 -19.00
N ASP A 43 -12.33 -1.55 -19.73
CA ASP A 43 -12.85 -2.85 -19.29
C ASP A 43 -12.08 -3.98 -20.00
N ILE A 44 -11.43 -4.85 -19.20
CA ILE A 44 -10.64 -5.98 -19.69
C ILE A 44 -11.12 -7.25 -18.99
N TYR A 45 -11.62 -8.22 -19.76
CA TYR A 45 -12.20 -9.45 -19.19
C TYR A 45 -11.16 -10.41 -18.60
N ASN A 46 -9.97 -10.47 -19.19
CA ASN A 46 -8.94 -11.43 -18.79
C ASN A 46 -7.73 -10.71 -18.16
N ASN A 47 -6.65 -10.52 -18.92
CA ASN A 47 -5.39 -10.03 -18.36
C ASN A 47 -4.98 -8.68 -18.95
N ARG A 48 -4.45 -7.80 -18.09
CA ARG A 48 -3.68 -6.63 -18.49
C ARG A 48 -2.23 -6.82 -18.05
N THR A 49 -1.30 -6.67 -18.98
CA THR A 49 0.14 -6.67 -18.71
C THR A 49 0.74 -5.36 -19.21
N ALA A 50 1.60 -4.74 -18.39
CA ALA A 50 2.38 -3.57 -18.77
C ALA A 50 3.84 -3.81 -18.38
N THR A 51 4.75 -3.59 -19.34
CA THR A 51 6.19 -3.76 -19.14
C THR A 51 6.89 -2.47 -19.58
N LEU A 52 7.68 -1.90 -18.68
CA LEU A 52 8.62 -0.82 -18.98
C LEU A 52 10.03 -1.37 -18.81
N GLU A 53 10.79 -1.43 -19.90
CA GLU A 53 12.18 -1.91 -19.85
C GLU A 53 13.10 -0.89 -19.15
N GLN A 54 12.80 0.40 -19.32
CA GLN A 54 13.58 1.52 -18.79
C GLN A 54 12.66 2.71 -18.48
N GLY A 55 13.11 3.60 -17.59
CA GLY A 55 12.42 4.84 -17.27
C GLY A 55 11.51 4.74 -16.05
N ASN A 56 10.45 5.56 -16.04
CA ASN A 56 9.56 5.73 -14.88
C ASN A 56 8.11 5.56 -15.30
N ASP A 57 7.32 4.89 -14.46
CA ASP A 57 5.85 4.96 -14.50
C ASP A 57 5.39 5.95 -13.42
N LYS A 58 4.55 6.92 -13.79
CA LYS A 58 4.12 8.00 -12.89
C LYS A 58 2.63 8.26 -13.02
N LEU A 59 1.91 8.05 -11.92
CA LEU A 59 0.54 8.52 -11.73
C LEU A 59 0.54 9.78 -10.89
N GLN A 60 -0.20 10.81 -11.31
CA GLN A 60 -0.46 12.01 -10.51
C GLN A 60 -1.96 12.31 -10.50
N LEU A 61 -2.57 12.20 -9.33
CA LEU A 61 -3.94 12.63 -9.07
C LEU A 61 -3.89 13.96 -8.31
N LYS A 62 -4.41 15.04 -8.91
CA LYS A 62 -4.45 16.35 -8.25
C LYS A 62 -5.65 16.52 -7.31
N GLN A 63 -6.75 15.83 -7.63
CA GLN A 63 -7.99 15.85 -6.88
C GLN A 63 -8.75 14.55 -7.12
N GLY A 64 -9.49 14.08 -6.13
CA GLY A 64 -10.29 12.85 -6.19
C GLY A 64 -9.67 11.71 -5.40
N ASN A 65 -10.16 10.50 -5.67
CA ASN A 65 -9.76 9.29 -4.95
C ASN A 65 -9.00 8.34 -5.89
N TRP A 66 -8.06 7.59 -5.34
CA TRP A 66 -7.52 6.39 -5.98
C TRP A 66 -7.96 5.17 -5.18
N GLU A 67 -8.73 4.29 -5.81
CA GLU A 67 -9.32 3.10 -5.19
C GLU A 67 -8.86 1.84 -5.92
N VAL A 68 -8.58 0.78 -5.15
CA VAL A 68 -8.21 -0.55 -5.66
C VAL A 68 -9.06 -1.58 -4.90
N LEU A 69 -9.93 -2.28 -5.63
CA LEU A 69 -10.81 -3.32 -5.09
C LEU A 69 -10.42 -4.68 -5.66
N LEU A 70 -10.32 -5.69 -4.78
CA LEU A 70 -9.84 -7.03 -5.09
C LEU A 70 -10.69 -8.06 -4.35
N ASP A 71 -11.62 -8.73 -5.04
CA ASP A 71 -12.61 -9.61 -4.38
C ASP A 71 -12.06 -10.99 -3.99
N MET A 72 -11.33 -11.65 -4.91
CA MET A 72 -10.78 -13.00 -4.73
C MET A 72 -9.37 -13.08 -5.28
N SER A 73 -8.46 -12.24 -4.78
CA SER A 73 -7.11 -12.13 -5.34
C SER A 73 -6.07 -11.70 -4.31
N ASN A 74 -4.82 -11.58 -4.76
CA ASN A 74 -3.68 -11.16 -3.95
C ASN A 74 -3.12 -9.83 -4.48
N HIS A 75 -2.62 -8.98 -3.58
CA HIS A 75 -1.81 -7.82 -3.93
C HIS A 75 -0.36 -8.07 -3.50
N THR A 76 0.56 -8.17 -4.46
CA THR A 76 1.98 -8.44 -4.22
C THR A 76 2.84 -7.29 -4.73
N LEU A 77 3.68 -6.74 -3.86
CA LEU A 77 4.72 -5.77 -4.19
C LEU A 77 6.10 -6.37 -3.90
N SER A 78 7.00 -6.34 -4.88
CA SER A 78 8.36 -6.86 -4.75
C SER A 78 9.38 -5.87 -5.31
N ILE A 79 10.29 -5.41 -4.45
CA ILE A 79 11.37 -4.48 -4.78
C ILE A 79 12.68 -5.22 -4.56
N LYS A 80 13.37 -5.56 -5.64
CA LYS A 80 14.65 -6.29 -5.56
C LYS A 80 15.79 -5.40 -5.05
N GLN A 81 15.75 -4.12 -5.40
CA GLN A 81 16.72 -3.12 -5.01
C GLN A 81 16.04 -1.76 -4.94
N GLY A 82 16.30 -1.00 -3.86
CA GLY A 82 15.72 0.31 -3.63
C GLY A 82 14.95 0.37 -2.31
N ASN A 83 14.15 1.42 -2.15
CA ASN A 83 13.39 1.72 -0.95
C ASN A 83 11.91 1.86 -1.29
N GLN A 84 11.05 1.59 -0.31
CA GLN A 84 9.64 1.96 -0.33
C GLN A 84 9.41 3.08 0.68
N GLU A 85 8.79 4.17 0.26
CA GLU A 85 8.43 5.30 1.14
C GLU A 85 6.91 5.54 1.07
N THR A 86 6.29 5.69 2.24
CA THR A 86 4.87 6.06 2.37
C THR A 86 4.77 7.23 3.34
N LYS A 87 4.32 8.40 2.85
CA LYS A 87 4.13 9.61 3.66
C LYS A 87 2.69 10.09 3.58
N ILE A 88 2.12 10.42 4.74
CA ILE A 88 0.77 10.98 4.87
C ILE A 88 0.90 12.27 5.69
N ASP A 89 0.76 13.43 5.05
CA ASP A 89 1.03 14.72 5.70
C ASP A 89 -0.05 15.14 6.70
N LEU A 90 -1.34 14.95 6.39
CA LEU A 90 -2.46 15.46 7.20
C LEU A 90 -3.54 14.40 7.51
N GLY A 91 -3.29 13.12 7.19
CA GLY A 91 -4.29 12.04 7.25
C GLY A 91 -3.95 10.90 8.20
N LYS A 92 -4.68 9.79 8.07
CA LYS A 92 -4.47 8.55 8.82
C LYS A 92 -3.99 7.42 7.92
N SER A 93 -3.26 6.45 8.49
CA SER A 93 -3.04 5.14 7.90
C SER A 93 -3.80 4.10 8.72
N THR A 94 -4.55 3.21 8.06
CA THR A 94 -5.28 2.12 8.70
C THR A 94 -4.99 0.82 7.96
N LEU A 95 -4.69 -0.23 8.71
CA LEU A 95 -4.43 -1.57 8.19
C LEU A 95 -5.22 -2.58 9.03
N GLU A 96 -6.09 -3.33 8.37
CA GLU A 96 -6.96 -4.32 8.99
C GLU A 96 -6.82 -5.66 8.27
N ALA A 97 -6.70 -6.74 9.03
CA ALA A 97 -6.65 -8.10 8.50
C ALA A 97 -7.31 -9.04 9.50
N ILE A 98 -8.09 -10.00 8.98
CA ILE A 98 -8.81 -10.99 9.82
C ILE A 98 -7.86 -12.07 10.37
N GLN A 99 -6.81 -12.41 9.59
CA GLN A 99 -5.89 -13.49 9.94
C GLN A 99 -4.69 -12.98 10.76
N SER A 100 -3.85 -12.14 10.14
CA SER A 100 -2.67 -11.57 10.81
C SER A 100 -2.07 -10.41 10.03
N ILE A 101 -1.25 -9.61 10.72
CA ILE A 101 -0.33 -8.60 10.16
C ILE A 101 1.06 -8.93 10.69
N GLU A 102 2.08 -9.04 9.82
CA GLU A 102 3.47 -9.28 10.22
C GLU A 102 4.43 -8.27 9.57
N LEU A 103 5.25 -7.62 10.40
CA LEU A 103 6.37 -6.76 9.98
C LEU A 103 7.67 -7.48 10.36
N LYS A 104 8.53 -7.77 9.38
CA LYS A 104 9.70 -8.64 9.61
C LYS A 104 10.97 -8.13 8.93
N VAL A 105 12.08 -8.18 9.66
CA VAL A 105 13.43 -7.90 9.16
C VAL A 105 14.39 -8.96 9.71
N GLY A 106 14.79 -9.91 8.85
CA GLY A 106 15.62 -11.04 9.27
C GLY A 106 14.96 -11.84 10.40
N GLN A 107 15.60 -11.88 11.56
CA GLN A 107 15.11 -12.55 12.78
C GLN A 107 14.16 -11.70 13.63
N ASN A 108 14.07 -10.39 13.39
CA ASN A 108 13.19 -9.49 14.14
C ASN A 108 11.80 -9.45 13.52
N SER A 109 10.75 -9.43 14.33
CA SER A 109 9.38 -9.28 13.85
C SER A 109 8.42 -8.63 14.85
N ILE A 110 7.38 -8.00 14.30
CA ILE A 110 6.17 -7.59 15.01
C ILE A 110 5.02 -8.32 14.32
N LYS A 111 4.29 -9.15 15.07
CA LYS A 111 3.15 -9.90 14.56
C LYS A 111 1.89 -9.55 15.35
N ILE A 112 0.80 -9.29 14.65
CA ILE A 112 -0.55 -9.14 15.18
C ILE A 112 -1.38 -10.28 14.61
N ASP A 113 -2.07 -11.03 15.45
CA ASP A 113 -3.04 -12.05 15.04
C ASP A 113 -4.19 -12.13 16.06
N GLN A 114 -5.08 -13.12 15.90
CA GLN A 114 -6.26 -13.29 16.76
C GLN A 114 -5.91 -13.53 18.23
N THR A 115 -4.67 -13.92 18.55
CA THR A 115 -4.22 -14.15 19.94
C THR A 115 -3.67 -12.88 20.59
N GLY A 116 -3.32 -11.86 19.79
CA GLY A 116 -2.81 -10.58 20.26
C GLY A 116 -1.59 -10.09 19.48
N VAL A 117 -0.69 -9.38 20.18
CA VAL A 117 0.52 -8.77 19.61
C VAL A 117 1.77 -9.45 20.16
N THR A 118 2.66 -9.87 19.27
CA THR A 118 3.97 -10.47 19.59
C THR A 118 5.10 -9.62 19.00
N ILE A 119 6.07 -9.25 19.82
CA ILE A 119 7.29 -8.53 19.40
C ILE A 119 8.49 -9.44 19.67
N LYS A 120 9.25 -9.77 18.63
CA LYS A 120 10.48 -10.56 18.71
C LYS A 120 11.64 -9.77 18.14
N GLY A 121 12.74 -9.74 18.86
CA GLY A 121 13.98 -9.15 18.37
C GLY A 121 15.18 -9.65 19.15
N MET A 122 16.36 -9.56 18.54
CA MET A 122 17.63 -9.83 19.22
C MET A 122 17.86 -8.85 20.39
N MET A 123 17.38 -7.61 20.23
CA MET A 123 17.35 -6.56 21.24
C MET A 123 16.06 -5.76 21.06
N ILE A 124 15.39 -5.44 22.17
CA ILE A 124 14.21 -4.57 22.19
C ILE A 124 14.50 -3.44 23.17
N ASN A 125 14.59 -2.21 22.67
CA ASN A 125 14.77 -1.01 23.48
C ASN A 125 13.44 -0.28 23.59
N ILE A 126 12.99 -0.02 24.82
CA ILE A 126 11.75 0.70 25.12
C ILE A 126 12.11 1.85 26.06
N GLU A 127 11.95 3.08 25.61
CA GLU A 127 12.28 4.30 26.36
C GLU A 127 11.06 5.21 26.45
N GLY A 128 10.60 5.49 27.67
CA GLY A 128 9.57 6.49 27.95
C GLY A 128 10.21 7.77 28.49
N THR A 129 10.15 8.87 27.73
CA THR A 129 10.78 10.15 28.13
C THR A 129 10.02 10.87 29.25
N THR A 130 8.74 10.57 29.44
CA THR A 130 7.92 11.09 30.54
C THR A 130 7.42 9.95 31.44
N MET A 131 6.78 8.95 30.84
CA MET A 131 6.27 7.76 31.53
C MET A 131 6.19 6.60 30.54
N ALA A 132 6.58 5.40 30.98
CA ALA A 132 6.23 4.15 30.31
C ALA A 132 5.43 3.31 31.32
N GLU A 133 4.20 2.94 30.98
CA GLU A 133 3.30 2.22 31.88
C GLU A 133 2.87 0.89 31.25
N LEU A 134 3.00 -0.20 32.01
CA LEU A 134 2.52 -1.53 31.63
C LEU A 134 1.41 -1.94 32.60
N LYS A 135 0.18 -2.02 32.10
CA LYS A 135 -1.01 -2.44 32.86
C LYS A 135 -1.57 -3.72 32.27
N ALA A 136 -1.68 -4.75 33.10
CA ALA A 136 -2.39 -5.98 32.77
C ALA A 136 -2.93 -6.63 34.05
N PRO A 137 -4.01 -7.44 33.98
CA PRO A 137 -4.46 -8.23 35.12
C PRO A 137 -3.37 -9.15 35.68
N MET A 138 -2.46 -9.60 34.82
CA MET A 138 -1.27 -10.37 35.18
C MET A 138 -0.11 -9.96 34.28
N THR A 139 1.07 -9.78 34.86
CA THR A 139 2.31 -9.53 34.12
C THR A 139 3.35 -10.54 34.56
N THR A 140 3.99 -11.21 33.60
CA THR A 140 5.12 -12.12 33.86
C THR A 140 6.37 -11.57 33.19
N VAL A 141 7.46 -11.43 33.96
CA VAL A 141 8.76 -11.02 33.45
C VAL A 141 9.78 -12.09 33.80
N LYS A 142 10.35 -12.76 32.79
CA LYS A 142 11.38 -13.79 32.95
C LYS A 142 12.70 -13.29 32.41
N GLY A 143 13.76 -13.41 33.21
CA GLY A 143 15.13 -13.18 32.79
C GLY A 143 15.93 -14.45 33.02
N ASP A 144 15.79 -15.43 32.12
CA ASP A 144 16.33 -16.79 32.28
C ASP A 144 17.85 -16.81 32.53
N GLY A 145 18.58 -15.83 31.99
CA GLY A 145 19.97 -15.56 32.36
C GLY A 145 20.08 -14.62 33.57
N MET A 146 19.49 -13.43 33.47
CA MET A 146 19.43 -12.43 34.54
C MET A 146 18.33 -11.42 34.28
N LEU A 147 17.56 -11.07 35.31
CA LEU A 147 16.66 -9.92 35.32
C LEU A 147 17.28 -8.80 36.16
N THR A 148 17.41 -7.60 35.61
CA THR A 148 17.84 -6.40 36.36
C THR A 148 16.76 -5.34 36.32
N ALA A 149 16.20 -5.00 37.49
CA ALA A 149 15.26 -3.89 37.66
C ALA A 149 15.91 -2.82 38.54
N LYS A 150 16.07 -1.61 38.00
CA LYS A 150 16.67 -0.46 38.71
C LYS A 150 15.72 0.73 38.62
N GLY A 151 15.57 1.45 39.72
CA GLY A 151 14.78 2.68 39.80
C GLY A 151 15.09 3.43 41.09
N GLY A 152 14.82 4.74 41.12
CA GLY A 152 14.98 5.54 42.33
C GLY A 152 14.12 5.02 43.48
N LEU A 153 12.93 4.52 43.16
CA LEU A 153 12.06 3.73 44.04
C LEU A 153 11.51 2.54 43.25
N VAL A 154 11.72 1.33 43.76
CA VAL A 154 11.08 0.11 43.23
C VAL A 154 10.14 -0.40 44.32
N ARG A 155 8.83 -0.39 44.04
CA ARG A 155 7.81 -0.93 44.95
C ARG A 155 7.23 -2.21 44.35
N VAL A 156 7.29 -3.29 45.12
CA VAL A 156 6.61 -4.56 44.83
C VAL A 156 5.64 -4.79 45.98
N ASN A 157 4.34 -4.85 45.69
CA ASN A 157 3.30 -5.02 46.70
C ASN A 157 2.08 -5.74 46.14
#